data_AF-R1BAQ4-F1
#
_entry.id   AF-R1BAQ4-F1
#
_cell.length_a   1.000
_cell.length_b   1.000
_cell.length_c   1.000
_cell.angle_alpha   90.00
_cell.angle_beta   90.00
_cell.angle_gamma   90.00
#
_symmetry.space_group_name_H-M   'P 1'
#
loop_
_entity.id
_entity.type
_entity.pdbx_description
1 polymer ?
#
loop_
_entity_poly.entity_id
_entity_poly.type
_entity_poly.pdbx_seq_one_letter_code
_entity_poly.pdbx_strand_id
1 'polypeptide(L)'
;MCDGSNPLSGARQGRAANRRAEEEKARRRAKAAEATAAKKEAKKLEKRPLPASASATVALTDLARALGATDATLSDVLGLEDDLLALLPSPCLALILIYPTRVGGSCGTVALLHALSNSTPALAVEPGSPLEELLSTPEPGDGEAALVARHSEWLANSTAVRAAHERCAELSTAAAAAGRQGRHYVALGRREKEAADRRAEEEKARRRAKAAEATAAKKEAKMKNNKAKKAPPAFKLEEERRARAAAEVRAQEERAARLAAEQEAARRAKREAAELAGAAEQAALREAAELAEAFRRSEIDAEEEALARRVSRCEEAVSSESAGGGDLMRRVDRLEASLGAAIEGRLKERVGAIERLIGPEAAEAAGQHLPVTEPLAAVSLADAGLDTGRPAPESTMGGETTCIVCFARVKSHAAVPCGHLCACGPCSELMRECPYCRSSQ
;
A
#
# COMPACT_ATOMS: atom_id res chain seq x y z
N MET A 1 -32.37 10.83 -90.59
CA MET A 1 -32.07 11.27 -89.20
C MET A 1 -31.84 10.03 -88.39
N CYS A 2 -30.63 9.88 -87.86
CA CYS A 2 -30.16 8.68 -87.17
C CYS A 2 -30.44 8.82 -85.68
N ASP A 3 -31.19 7.90 -85.08
CA ASP A 3 -31.25 7.74 -83.61
C ASP A 3 -30.96 6.29 -83.25
N GLY A 4 -29.67 5.98 -83.14
CA GLY A 4 -29.16 4.71 -82.66
C GLY A 4 -29.04 4.72 -81.14
N SER A 5 -30.15 4.51 -80.43
CA SER A 5 -30.13 4.32 -78.98
C SER A 5 -29.69 2.88 -78.65
N ASN A 6 -28.43 2.72 -78.25
CA ASN A 6 -27.80 1.43 -77.98
C ASN A 6 -28.21 0.89 -76.56
N PRO A 7 -28.97 -0.22 -76.45
CA PRO A 7 -29.50 -0.72 -75.17
C PRO A 7 -28.44 -1.35 -74.24
N LEU A 8 -27.19 -1.49 -74.71
CA LEU A 8 -26.09 -2.06 -73.93
C LEU A 8 -25.44 -1.07 -72.93
N SER A 9 -25.72 0.24 -73.03
CA SER A 9 -25.15 1.26 -72.13
C SER A 9 -25.81 1.25 -70.74
N GLY A 10 -27.14 1.10 -70.67
CA GLY A 10 -27.90 1.08 -69.41
C GLY A 10 -27.59 -0.11 -68.52
N ALA A 11 -27.39 -1.31 -69.11
CA ALA A 11 -27.03 -2.51 -68.36
C ALA A 11 -25.58 -2.51 -67.82
N ARG A 12 -24.68 -1.73 -68.44
CA ARG A 12 -23.31 -1.50 -67.91
C ARG A 12 -23.32 -0.45 -66.81
N GLN A 13 -24.12 0.61 -66.96
CA GLN A 13 -24.29 1.66 -65.94
C GLN A 13 -24.94 1.11 -64.66
N GLY A 14 -25.97 0.26 -64.75
CA GLY A 14 -26.61 -0.37 -63.58
C GLY A 14 -25.67 -1.30 -62.80
N ARG A 15 -24.79 -2.05 -63.49
CA ARG A 15 -23.78 -2.90 -62.83
C ARG A 15 -22.68 -2.10 -62.14
N ALA A 16 -22.26 -0.99 -62.73
CA ALA A 16 -21.29 -0.08 -62.11
C ALA A 16 -21.87 0.63 -60.87
N ALA A 17 -23.13 1.07 -60.93
CA ALA A 17 -23.84 1.65 -59.80
C ALA A 17 -24.01 0.65 -58.64
N ASN A 18 -24.38 -0.61 -58.96
CA ASN A 18 -24.51 -1.65 -57.95
C ASN A 18 -23.17 -2.00 -57.28
N ARG A 19 -22.07 -2.03 -58.05
CA ARG A 19 -20.72 -2.26 -57.49
C ARG A 19 -20.29 -1.14 -56.54
N ARG A 20 -20.57 0.13 -56.87
CA ARG A 20 -20.29 1.28 -55.99
C ARG A 20 -21.12 1.24 -54.70
N ALA A 21 -22.39 0.86 -54.79
CA ALA A 21 -23.27 0.70 -53.62
C ALA A 21 -22.77 -0.41 -52.68
N GLU A 22 -22.32 -1.54 -53.23
CA GLU A 22 -21.75 -2.64 -52.45
C GLU A 22 -20.38 -2.26 -51.84
N GLU A 23 -19.53 -1.53 -52.55
CA GLU A 23 -18.27 -0.99 -52.02
C GLU A 23 -18.51 0.00 -50.86
N GLU A 24 -19.50 0.88 -50.98
CA GLU A 24 -19.87 1.81 -49.90
C GLU A 24 -20.42 1.06 -48.67
N LYS A 25 -21.26 0.05 -48.89
CA LYS A 25 -21.78 -0.83 -47.84
C LYS A 25 -20.67 -1.61 -47.14
N ALA A 26 -19.66 -2.09 -47.88
CA ALA A 26 -18.47 -2.73 -47.33
C ALA A 26 -17.64 -1.75 -46.48
N ARG A 27 -17.44 -0.52 -46.94
CA ARG A 27 -16.75 0.54 -46.16
C ARG A 27 -17.48 0.87 -44.85
N ARG A 28 -18.81 0.99 -44.89
CA ARG A 28 -19.63 1.22 -43.69
C ARG A 28 -19.53 0.05 -42.69
N ARG A 29 -19.52 -1.20 -43.18
CA ARG A 29 -19.31 -2.39 -42.34
C ARG A 29 -17.92 -2.44 -41.71
N ALA A 30 -16.87 -2.11 -42.47
CA ALA A 30 -15.51 -2.05 -41.95
C ALA A 30 -15.38 -0.99 -40.83
N LYS A 31 -15.93 0.21 -41.04
CA LYS A 31 -15.92 1.29 -40.04
C LYS A 31 -16.71 0.92 -38.77
N ALA A 32 -17.81 0.19 -38.92
CA ALA A 32 -18.58 -0.31 -37.78
C ALA A 32 -17.83 -1.42 -37.01
N ALA A 33 -17.10 -2.29 -37.72
CA ALA A 33 -16.27 -3.33 -37.12
C ALA A 33 -15.08 -2.74 -36.35
N GLU A 34 -14.43 -1.71 -36.90
CA GLU A 34 -13.37 -0.96 -36.23
C GLU A 34 -13.86 -0.26 -34.96
N ALA A 35 -15.02 0.40 -35.03
CA ALA A 35 -15.64 1.03 -33.86
C ALA A 35 -16.05 0.01 -32.78
N THR A 36 -16.47 -1.20 -33.16
CA THR A 36 -16.78 -2.27 -32.19
C THR A 36 -15.51 -2.89 -31.61
N ALA A 37 -14.44 -3.03 -32.38
CA ALA A 37 -13.13 -3.46 -31.88
C ALA A 37 -12.55 -2.44 -30.88
N ALA A 38 -12.61 -1.14 -31.20
CA ALA A 38 -12.19 -0.06 -30.30
C ALA A 38 -13.00 -0.04 -29.00
N LYS A 39 -14.32 -0.21 -29.06
CA LYS A 39 -15.18 -0.35 -27.87
C LYS A 39 -14.83 -1.60 -27.04
N LYS A 40 -14.48 -2.70 -27.69
CA LYS A 40 -14.10 -3.95 -27.02
C LYS A 40 -12.74 -3.84 -26.33
N GLU A 41 -11.77 -3.18 -26.97
CA GLU A 41 -10.47 -2.84 -26.36
C GLU A 41 -10.63 -1.84 -25.21
N ALA A 42 -11.44 -0.79 -25.35
CA ALA A 42 -11.74 0.14 -24.26
C ALA A 42 -12.38 -0.56 -23.04
N LYS A 43 -13.36 -1.43 -23.27
CA LYS A 43 -14.02 -2.24 -22.22
C LYS A 43 -13.10 -3.30 -21.60
N LYS A 44 -12.06 -3.72 -22.33
CA LYS A 44 -11.02 -4.64 -21.84
C LYS A 44 -9.97 -3.89 -21.00
N LEU A 45 -9.65 -2.66 -21.36
CA LEU A 45 -8.77 -1.76 -20.61
C LEU A 45 -9.43 -1.28 -19.31
N GLU A 46 -10.73 -1.00 -19.33
CA GLU A 46 -11.56 -0.68 -18.16
C GLU A 46 -11.55 -1.78 -17.08
N LYS A 47 -11.42 -3.05 -17.51
CA LYS A 47 -11.41 -4.23 -16.63
C LYS A 47 -10.02 -4.68 -16.20
N ARG A 48 -8.95 -4.05 -16.68
CA ARG A 48 -7.57 -4.45 -16.37
C ARG A 48 -7.09 -3.69 -15.14
N PRO A 49 -6.60 -4.38 -14.08
CA PRO A 49 -6.00 -3.70 -12.94
C PRO A 49 -4.79 -2.88 -13.40
N LEU A 50 -4.66 -1.67 -12.84
CA LEU A 50 -3.52 -0.79 -13.08
C LEU A 50 -2.22 -1.50 -12.65
N PRO A 51 -1.11 -1.35 -13.41
CA PRO A 51 0.18 -1.90 -13.00
C PRO A 51 0.64 -1.32 -11.64
N ALA A 52 1.69 -1.90 -11.04
CA ALA A 52 2.25 -1.33 -9.82
C ALA A 52 2.89 0.03 -10.14
N SER A 53 2.58 1.05 -9.33
CA SER A 53 3.20 2.37 -9.48
C SER A 53 4.71 2.30 -9.24
N ALA A 54 5.45 3.04 -10.06
CA ALA A 54 6.90 3.18 -9.96
C ALA A 54 7.31 3.70 -8.56
N SER A 55 8.39 3.12 -8.03
CA SER A 55 9.01 3.57 -6.76
C SER A 55 10.09 4.63 -6.97
N ALA A 56 10.32 5.05 -8.21
CA ALA A 56 11.33 6.04 -8.54
C ALA A 56 10.74 7.45 -8.43
N THR A 57 11.39 8.32 -7.66
CA THR A 57 11.03 9.72 -7.45
C THR A 57 10.86 10.51 -8.76
N VAL A 58 11.66 10.18 -9.78
CA VAL A 58 11.52 10.74 -11.14
C VAL A 58 10.17 10.36 -11.76
N ALA A 59 9.78 9.08 -11.70
CA ALA A 59 8.53 8.62 -12.30
C ALA A 59 7.29 9.18 -11.59
N LEU A 60 7.33 9.36 -10.27
CA LEU A 60 6.25 10.05 -9.53
C LEU A 60 6.19 11.54 -9.86
N THR A 61 7.33 12.18 -10.12
CA THR A 61 7.38 13.59 -10.55
C THR A 61 6.77 13.73 -11.96
N ASP A 62 7.10 12.83 -12.87
CA ASP A 62 6.51 12.81 -14.21
C ASP A 62 5.00 12.54 -14.16
N LEU A 63 4.56 11.67 -13.25
CA LEU A 63 3.14 11.44 -12.99
C LEU A 63 2.45 12.71 -12.50
N ALA A 64 3.05 13.44 -11.56
CA ALA A 64 2.50 14.69 -11.04
C ALA A 64 2.30 15.73 -12.16
N ARG A 65 3.29 15.90 -13.03
CA ARG A 65 3.18 16.79 -14.20
C ARG A 65 2.11 16.31 -15.17
N ALA A 66 2.04 15.01 -15.46
CA ALA A 66 1.02 14.45 -16.35
C ALA A 66 -0.42 14.58 -15.80
N LEU A 67 -0.57 14.72 -14.47
CA LEU A 67 -1.85 15.00 -13.82
C LEU A 67 -2.18 16.51 -13.80
N GLY A 68 -1.24 17.39 -14.17
CA GLY A 68 -1.43 18.84 -14.22
C GLY A 68 -0.74 19.65 -13.12
N ALA A 69 0.03 19.00 -12.22
CA ALA A 69 0.84 19.69 -11.22
C ALA A 69 2.26 19.92 -11.76
N THR A 70 2.43 20.99 -12.53
CA THR A 70 3.66 21.22 -13.33
C THR A 70 4.85 21.72 -12.51
N ASP A 71 4.60 22.35 -11.37
CA ASP A 71 5.58 22.90 -10.43
C ASP A 71 5.90 21.94 -9.27
N ALA A 72 5.18 20.83 -9.13
CA ALA A 72 5.44 19.81 -8.13
C ALA A 72 6.68 18.98 -8.51
N THR A 73 7.60 18.83 -7.55
CA THR A 73 8.76 17.94 -7.65
C THR A 73 8.82 17.04 -6.42
N LEU A 74 9.20 15.76 -6.62
CA LEU A 74 9.47 14.85 -5.52
C LEU A 74 10.99 14.76 -5.30
N SER A 75 11.40 14.57 -4.06
CA SER A 75 12.79 14.38 -3.65
C SER A 75 12.89 13.17 -2.73
N ASP A 76 13.97 12.40 -2.86
CA ASP A 76 14.22 11.25 -1.97
C ASP A 76 14.54 11.73 -0.55
N VAL A 77 13.92 11.09 0.43
CA VAL A 77 14.21 11.31 1.85
C VAL A 77 15.22 10.25 2.28
N LEU A 78 16.46 10.69 2.52
CA LEU A 78 17.58 9.79 2.85
C LEU A 78 17.56 9.31 4.31
N GLY A 79 16.89 10.05 5.20
CA GLY A 79 16.75 9.75 6.61
C GLY A 79 15.77 10.71 7.30
N LEU A 80 15.40 10.39 8.53
CA LEU A 80 14.43 11.16 9.34
C LEU A 80 15.11 12.00 10.44
N GLU A 81 16.43 11.99 10.48
CA GLU A 81 17.27 12.79 11.35
C GLU A 81 17.31 14.25 10.88
N ASP A 82 17.36 15.19 11.83
CA ASP A 82 17.27 16.64 11.54
C ASP A 82 18.31 17.12 10.50
N ASP A 83 19.54 16.59 10.54
CA ASP A 83 20.61 16.96 9.61
C ASP A 83 20.34 16.49 8.18
N LEU A 84 19.71 15.32 8.00
CA LEU A 84 19.35 14.80 6.68
C LEU A 84 18.09 15.46 6.14
N LEU A 85 17.13 15.79 7.02
CA LEU A 85 15.94 16.53 6.66
C LEU A 85 16.26 17.98 6.23
N ALA A 86 17.32 18.58 6.79
CA ALA A 86 17.77 19.92 6.40
C ALA A 86 18.28 20.01 4.95
N LEU A 87 18.59 18.88 4.30
CA LEU A 87 18.99 18.81 2.90
C LEU A 87 17.79 18.89 1.93
N LEU A 88 16.57 18.69 2.42
CA LEU A 88 15.38 18.67 1.59
C LEU A 88 14.97 20.10 1.16
N PRO A 89 14.52 20.27 -0.09
CA PRO A 89 14.05 21.57 -0.57
C PRO A 89 12.81 22.03 0.21
N SER A 90 12.80 23.30 0.59
CA SER A 90 11.67 23.95 1.26
C SER A 90 10.91 24.88 0.32
N PRO A 91 9.56 24.94 0.38
CA PRO A 91 8.68 24.27 1.33
C PRO A 91 8.38 22.80 0.96
N CYS A 92 8.36 21.91 1.96
CA CYS A 92 7.86 20.55 1.80
C CYS A 92 6.33 20.54 2.01
N LEU A 93 5.58 20.12 0.99
CA LEU A 93 4.11 20.16 0.99
C LEU A 93 3.49 18.88 1.55
N ALA A 94 4.06 17.73 1.20
CA ALA A 94 3.61 16.41 1.64
C ALA A 94 4.77 15.41 1.65
N LEU A 95 4.61 14.34 2.43
CA LEU A 95 5.51 13.19 2.48
C LEU A 95 4.77 11.95 1.98
N ILE A 96 5.36 11.21 1.03
CA ILE A 96 4.82 9.92 0.57
C ILE A 96 5.67 8.81 1.20
N LEU A 97 5.05 8.01 2.06
CA LEU A 97 5.68 6.85 2.70
C LEU A 97 5.37 5.59 1.89
N ILE A 98 6.41 4.79 1.63
CA ILE A 98 6.30 3.52 0.90
C ILE A 98 6.69 2.39 1.85
N TYR A 99 5.86 1.36 1.95
CA TYR A 99 6.16 0.16 2.73
C TYR A 99 5.77 -1.12 1.96
N PRO A 100 6.44 -2.26 2.23
CA PRO A 100 6.22 -3.49 1.48
C PRO A 100 4.84 -4.10 1.77
N THR A 101 4.16 -4.58 0.72
CA THR A 101 2.89 -5.29 0.81
C THR A 101 2.81 -6.45 -0.19
N ARG A 102 1.80 -7.31 -0.09
CA ARG A 102 1.58 -8.39 -1.07
C ARG A 102 0.65 -7.99 -2.22
N VAL A 103 0.16 -6.76 -2.22
CA VAL A 103 -0.81 -6.24 -3.22
C VAL A 103 -0.24 -4.96 -3.83
N GLY A 104 0.17 -5.05 -5.10
CA GLY A 104 0.52 -3.89 -5.92
C GLY A 104 -0.71 -3.34 -6.66
N GLY A 105 -0.70 -2.05 -6.99
CA GLY A 105 -1.79 -1.43 -7.76
C GLY A 105 -1.69 0.09 -7.81
N SER A 106 -2.84 0.74 -7.97
CA SER A 106 -2.97 2.20 -8.12
C SER A 106 -2.69 3.03 -6.87
N CYS A 107 -2.34 2.40 -5.74
CA CYS A 107 -2.15 3.09 -4.46
C CYS A 107 -1.09 4.21 -4.50
N GLY A 108 -0.03 4.10 -5.32
CA GLY A 108 0.90 5.22 -5.53
C GLY A 108 0.27 6.42 -6.24
N THR A 109 -0.61 6.18 -7.20
CA THR A 109 -1.39 7.26 -7.84
C THR A 109 -2.39 7.87 -6.88
N VAL A 110 -3.06 7.06 -6.06
CA VAL A 110 -3.96 7.55 -5.01
C VAL A 110 -3.21 8.41 -4.00
N ALA A 111 -2.06 7.94 -3.51
CA ALA A 111 -1.22 8.69 -2.59
C ALA A 111 -0.77 10.02 -3.22
N LEU A 112 -0.33 10.02 -4.48
CA LEU A 112 0.06 11.25 -5.16
C LEU A 112 -1.11 12.22 -5.32
N LEU A 113 -2.30 11.74 -5.72
CA LEU A 113 -3.50 12.58 -5.80
C LEU A 113 -3.86 13.17 -4.43
N HIS A 114 -3.77 12.38 -3.35
CA HIS A 114 -3.96 12.89 -1.99
C HIS A 114 -2.96 14.01 -1.65
N ALA A 115 -1.68 13.82 -1.97
CA ALA A 115 -0.65 14.84 -1.72
C ALA A 115 -0.93 16.13 -2.50
N LEU A 116 -1.22 16.00 -3.80
CA LEU A 116 -1.47 17.14 -4.69
C LEU A 116 -2.74 17.88 -4.32
N SER A 117 -3.87 17.17 -4.16
CA SER A 117 -5.17 17.78 -3.86
C SER A 117 -5.19 18.53 -2.53
N ASN A 118 -4.42 18.08 -1.54
CA ASN A 118 -4.30 18.76 -0.24
C ASN A 118 -3.28 19.92 -0.24
N SER A 119 -2.54 20.10 -1.34
CA SER A 119 -1.49 21.12 -1.48
C SER A 119 -1.82 22.17 -2.55
N THR A 120 -3.04 22.16 -3.09
CA THR A 120 -3.45 22.99 -4.23
C THR A 120 -3.29 24.49 -4.03
N PRO A 121 -3.46 25.09 -2.84
CA PRO A 121 -3.24 26.53 -2.70
C PRO A 121 -1.76 26.93 -2.79
N ALA A 122 -0.85 25.96 -2.72
CA ALA A 122 0.59 26.13 -2.93
C ALA A 122 1.09 25.56 -4.28
N LEU A 123 0.21 25.04 -5.14
CA LEU A 123 0.56 24.41 -6.42
C LEU A 123 -0.18 25.05 -7.60
N ALA A 124 0.52 25.20 -8.72
CA ALA A 124 -0.07 25.57 -9.99
C ALA A 124 -0.72 24.35 -10.66
N VAL A 125 -2.06 24.36 -10.73
CA VAL A 125 -2.84 23.34 -11.43
C VAL A 125 -3.11 23.79 -12.87
N GLU A 126 -2.72 22.97 -13.85
CA GLU A 126 -2.95 23.24 -15.26
C GLU A 126 -4.45 23.15 -15.63
N PRO A 127 -5.02 24.11 -16.37
CA PRO A 127 -6.42 24.05 -16.81
C PRO A 127 -6.69 22.87 -17.76
N GLY A 128 -7.83 22.21 -17.58
CA GLY A 128 -8.24 21.01 -18.32
C GLY A 128 -7.48 19.74 -17.90
N SER A 129 -6.67 19.81 -16.84
CA SER A 129 -5.91 18.65 -16.36
C SER A 129 -6.76 17.68 -15.52
N PRO A 130 -6.35 16.41 -15.40
CA PRO A 130 -7.03 15.46 -14.52
C PRO A 130 -7.12 15.92 -13.07
N LEU A 131 -6.11 16.63 -12.58
CA LEU A 131 -6.12 17.19 -11.22
C LEU A 131 -7.17 18.30 -11.08
N GLU A 132 -7.31 19.21 -12.05
CA GLU A 132 -8.36 20.22 -12.03
C GLU A 132 -9.77 19.58 -12.08
N GLU A 133 -9.95 18.55 -12.91
CA GLU A 133 -11.21 17.80 -13.00
C GLU A 133 -11.58 17.18 -11.64
N LEU A 134 -10.62 16.53 -10.97
CA LEU A 134 -10.82 15.96 -9.64
C LEU A 134 -11.22 17.04 -8.62
N LEU A 135 -10.49 18.17 -8.60
CA LEU A 135 -10.74 19.28 -7.68
C LEU A 135 -12.07 20.01 -7.92
N SER A 136 -12.56 19.96 -9.16
CA SER A 136 -13.83 20.57 -9.54
C SER A 136 -15.03 19.69 -9.18
N THR A 137 -14.81 18.50 -8.61
CA THR A 137 -15.90 17.61 -8.16
C THR A 137 -16.64 18.25 -6.98
N PRO A 138 -17.91 18.64 -7.13
CA PRO A 138 -18.63 19.35 -6.07
C PRO A 138 -18.94 18.43 -4.90
N GLU A 139 -18.67 18.87 -3.67
CA GLU A 139 -19.07 18.19 -2.43
C GLU A 139 -20.57 17.80 -2.49
N PRO A 140 -20.92 16.51 -2.31
CA PRO A 140 -22.31 16.08 -2.36
C PRO A 140 -23.02 16.50 -1.07
N GLY A 141 -24.31 16.79 -1.16
CA GLY A 141 -25.15 17.03 0.03
C GLY A 141 -25.25 15.81 0.97
N ASP A 142 -24.90 14.62 0.47
CA ASP A 142 -25.00 13.34 1.16
C ASP A 142 -23.74 12.98 2.00
N GLY A 143 -22.78 13.90 2.12
CA GLY A 143 -21.63 13.79 3.02
C GLY A 143 -20.38 13.11 2.44
N GLU A 144 -19.36 12.97 3.27
CA GLU A 144 -17.99 12.56 2.89
C GLU A 144 -17.92 11.20 2.18
N ALA A 145 -18.76 10.23 2.59
CA ALA A 145 -18.79 8.90 1.97
C ALA A 145 -19.19 8.94 0.48
N ALA A 146 -20.14 9.81 0.12
CA ALA A 146 -20.57 9.97 -1.27
C ALA A 146 -19.50 10.70 -2.11
N LEU A 147 -18.71 11.59 -1.51
CA LEU A 147 -17.56 12.19 -2.19
C LEU A 147 -16.50 11.14 -2.50
N VAL A 148 -16.13 10.33 -1.51
CA VAL A 148 -15.12 9.26 -1.66
C VAL A 148 -15.55 8.25 -2.73
N ALA A 149 -16.83 7.86 -2.75
CA ALA A 149 -17.35 6.96 -3.77
C ALA A 149 -17.23 7.55 -5.18
N ARG A 150 -17.60 8.83 -5.37
CA ARG A 150 -17.48 9.50 -6.67
C ARG A 150 -16.03 9.68 -7.10
N HIS A 151 -15.11 10.03 -6.20
CA HIS A 151 -13.68 10.09 -6.52
C HIS A 151 -13.12 8.72 -6.90
N SER A 152 -13.56 7.66 -6.22
CA SER A 152 -13.18 6.28 -6.55
C SER A 152 -13.69 5.87 -7.93
N GLU A 153 -14.94 6.21 -8.26
CA GLU A 153 -15.54 5.96 -9.58
C GLU A 153 -14.87 6.79 -10.68
N TRP A 154 -14.59 8.07 -10.42
CA TRP A 154 -13.84 8.93 -11.32
C TRP A 154 -12.45 8.35 -11.61
N LEU A 155 -11.71 7.94 -10.58
CA LEU A 155 -10.38 7.35 -10.74
C LEU A 155 -10.43 6.05 -11.56
N ALA A 156 -11.45 5.23 -11.35
CA ALA A 156 -11.64 3.99 -12.11
C ALA A 156 -11.95 4.24 -13.59
N ASN A 157 -12.68 5.32 -13.89
CA ASN A 157 -13.14 5.63 -15.25
C ASN A 157 -12.24 6.61 -16.01
N SER A 158 -11.33 7.33 -15.33
CA SER A 158 -10.47 8.33 -15.95
C SER A 158 -9.42 7.69 -16.84
N THR A 159 -9.60 7.84 -18.16
CA THR A 159 -8.65 7.38 -19.17
C THR A 159 -7.35 8.17 -19.16
N ALA A 160 -7.42 9.47 -18.82
CA ALA A 160 -6.25 10.33 -18.72
C ALA A 160 -5.35 9.92 -17.54
N VAL A 161 -5.93 9.65 -16.36
CA VAL A 161 -5.18 9.16 -15.20
C VAL A 161 -4.59 7.78 -15.47
N ARG A 162 -5.36 6.88 -16.09
CA ARG A 162 -4.87 5.56 -16.50
C ARG A 162 -3.67 5.66 -17.44
N ALA A 163 -3.77 6.48 -18.48
CA ALA A 163 -2.68 6.67 -19.44
C ALA A 163 -1.44 7.30 -18.78
N ALA A 164 -1.62 8.25 -17.86
CA ALA A 164 -0.51 8.85 -17.10
C ALA A 164 0.17 7.82 -16.19
N HIS A 165 -0.62 7.01 -15.48
CA HIS A 165 -0.13 5.94 -14.62
C HIS A 165 0.64 4.88 -15.41
N GLU A 166 0.12 4.42 -16.55
CA GLU A 166 0.77 3.40 -17.40
C GLU A 166 2.12 3.88 -17.93
N ARG A 167 2.22 5.12 -18.42
CA ARG A 167 3.51 5.71 -18.85
C ARG A 167 4.54 5.72 -17.72
N CYS A 168 4.12 6.02 -16.49
CA CYS A 168 5.02 6.07 -15.34
C CYS A 168 5.44 4.66 -14.88
N ALA A 169 4.54 3.68 -14.98
CA ALA A 169 4.85 2.28 -14.71
C ALA A 169 5.86 1.71 -15.73
N GLU A 170 5.76 2.09 -17.01
CA GLU A 170 6.68 1.67 -18.07
C GLU A 170 8.11 2.23 -17.90
N LEU A 171 8.23 3.44 -17.34
CA LEU A 171 9.53 4.04 -17.00
C LEU A 171 10.22 3.34 -15.81
N SER A 172 9.51 2.47 -15.08
CA SER A 172 10.07 1.68 -13.99
C SER A 172 10.71 0.39 -14.53
N THR A 173 11.96 0.48 -14.97
CA THR A 173 12.75 -0.65 -15.48
C THR A 173 12.94 -1.80 -14.46
N ALA A 174 12.66 -1.57 -13.17
CA ALA A 174 12.81 -2.55 -12.10
C ALA A 174 11.56 -3.41 -11.80
N ALA A 175 10.36 -3.00 -12.26
CA ALA A 175 9.11 -3.69 -11.91
C ALA A 175 8.83 -4.95 -12.75
N ALA A 176 9.53 -5.14 -13.87
CA ALA A 176 9.32 -6.28 -14.76
C ALA A 176 10.10 -7.55 -14.33
N ALA A 177 11.15 -7.43 -13.53
CA ALA A 177 12.07 -8.53 -13.21
C ALA A 177 11.85 -9.18 -11.83
N ALA A 178 11.19 -8.50 -10.90
CA ALA A 178 10.87 -9.03 -9.57
C ALA A 178 9.38 -9.39 -9.52
N GLY A 179 9.05 -10.68 -9.37
CA GLY A 179 7.67 -11.15 -9.21
C GLY A 179 6.90 -10.33 -8.17
N ARG A 180 5.59 -10.14 -8.38
CA ARG A 180 4.62 -9.30 -7.64
C ARG A 180 4.95 -9.01 -6.15
N GLN A 181 5.94 -8.17 -5.88
CA GLN A 181 6.15 -7.57 -4.58
C GLN A 181 5.37 -6.25 -4.59
N GLY A 182 4.20 -6.26 -3.96
CA GLY A 182 3.38 -5.06 -3.83
C GLY A 182 4.11 -4.01 -3.00
N ARG A 183 3.97 -2.74 -3.37
CA ARG A 183 4.34 -1.61 -2.53
C ARG A 183 3.06 -0.88 -2.20
N HIS A 184 2.88 -0.47 -0.96
CA HIS A 184 1.79 0.43 -0.59
C HIS A 184 2.33 1.82 -0.30
N TYR A 185 1.59 2.81 -0.77
CA TYR A 185 1.95 4.21 -0.70
C TYR A 185 0.91 4.94 0.14
N VAL A 186 1.38 5.75 1.09
CA VAL A 186 0.54 6.60 1.94
C VAL A 186 1.03 8.03 1.82
N ALA A 187 0.10 8.97 1.65
CA ALA A 187 0.40 10.39 1.65
C ALA A 187 0.12 11.01 3.01
N LEU A 188 1.11 11.72 3.52
CA LEU A 188 1.05 12.53 4.74
C LEU A 188 1.16 13.99 4.32
N GLY A 189 0.03 14.69 4.27
CA GLY A 189 -0.06 16.11 3.92
C GLY A 189 -0.50 16.97 5.10
N ARG A 190 -0.11 18.25 5.11
CA ARG A 190 -0.70 19.22 6.05
C ARG A 190 -2.07 19.65 5.51
N ARG A 191 -3.14 19.48 6.30
CA ARG A 191 -4.44 20.12 5.99
C ARG A 191 -4.29 21.64 6.09
N GLU A 192 -4.34 22.33 4.96
CA GLU A 192 -4.12 23.77 4.90
C GLU A 192 -5.12 24.58 5.72
N LYS A 193 -6.37 24.13 5.85
CA LYS A 193 -7.39 24.77 6.71
C LYS A 193 -6.90 24.89 8.16
N GLU A 194 -6.36 23.82 8.72
CA GLU A 194 -5.78 23.87 10.06
C GLU A 194 -4.50 24.72 10.12
N ALA A 195 -3.71 24.77 9.06
CA ALA A 195 -2.51 25.62 9.01
C ALA A 195 -2.88 27.12 8.93
N ALA A 196 -3.91 27.48 8.17
CA ALA A 196 -4.47 28.82 8.09
C ALA A 196 -5.14 29.22 9.40
N ASP A 197 -5.92 28.33 10.02
CA ASP A 197 -6.53 28.55 11.34
C ASP A 197 -5.45 28.73 12.42
N ARG A 198 -4.38 27.92 12.40
CA ARG A 198 -3.22 28.09 13.30
C ARG A 198 -2.50 29.43 13.07
N ARG A 199 -2.25 29.84 11.82
CA ARG A 199 -1.64 31.15 11.50
C ARG A 199 -2.53 32.31 11.97
N ALA A 200 -3.84 32.21 11.76
CA ALA A 200 -4.81 33.22 12.19
C ALA A 200 -4.89 33.31 13.72
N GLU A 201 -4.87 32.19 14.43
CA GLU A 201 -4.83 32.16 15.89
C GLU A 201 -3.49 32.68 16.45
N GLU A 202 -2.35 32.34 15.84
CA GLU A 202 -1.04 32.90 16.18
C GLU A 202 -0.99 34.41 15.99
N GLU A 203 -1.58 34.93 14.90
CA GLU A 203 -1.66 36.36 14.66
C GLU A 203 -2.58 37.06 15.67
N LYS A 204 -3.75 36.48 15.97
CA LYS A 204 -4.64 36.98 17.03
C LYS A 204 -3.95 36.96 18.39
N ALA A 205 -3.19 35.91 18.71
CA ALA A 205 -2.42 35.81 19.94
C ALA A 205 -1.34 36.90 20.00
N ARG A 206 -0.61 37.17 18.91
CA ARG A 206 0.35 38.28 18.82
C ARG A 206 -0.30 39.64 19.02
N ARG A 207 -1.47 39.88 18.42
CA ARG A 207 -2.22 41.14 18.60
C ARG A 207 -2.70 41.32 20.05
N ARG A 208 -3.19 40.25 20.69
CA ARG A 208 -3.57 40.25 22.12
C ARG A 208 -2.38 40.52 23.03
N ALA A 209 -1.22 39.91 22.75
CA ALA A 209 0.02 40.15 23.51
C ALA A 209 0.46 41.63 23.42
N LYS A 210 0.50 42.21 22.22
CA LYS A 210 0.82 43.64 22.04
C LYS A 210 -0.19 44.56 22.74
N ALA A 211 -1.47 44.23 22.70
CA ALA A 211 -2.50 45.02 23.39
C ALA A 211 -2.33 44.96 24.92
N ALA A 212 -2.02 43.79 25.48
CA ALA A 212 -1.75 43.58 26.90
C ALA A 212 -0.51 44.36 27.35
N GLU A 213 0.57 44.34 26.57
CA GLU A 213 1.79 45.11 26.82
C GLU A 213 1.51 46.63 26.81
N ALA A 214 0.76 47.12 25.82
CA ALA A 214 0.37 48.53 25.77
C ALA A 214 -0.53 48.95 26.95
N THR A 215 -1.39 48.05 27.44
CA THR A 215 -2.20 48.33 28.64
C THR A 215 -1.37 48.31 29.92
N ALA A 216 -0.39 47.40 30.04
CA ALA A 216 0.55 47.36 31.15
C ALA A 216 1.38 48.65 31.20
N ALA A 217 1.94 49.09 30.07
CA ALA A 217 2.69 50.34 29.96
C ALA A 217 1.86 51.57 30.35
N LYS A 218 0.59 51.66 29.92
CA LYS A 218 -0.33 52.75 30.32
C LYS A 218 -0.63 52.75 31.81
N LYS A 219 -0.87 51.57 32.41
CA LYS A 219 -1.10 51.43 33.86
C LYS A 219 0.13 51.88 34.65
N GLU A 220 1.32 51.47 34.22
CA GLU A 220 2.59 51.86 34.84
C GLU A 220 2.81 53.39 34.76
N ALA A 221 2.58 54.00 33.61
CA ALA A 221 2.69 55.45 33.42
C ALA A 221 1.70 56.23 34.32
N LYS A 222 0.45 55.74 34.45
CA LYS A 222 -0.56 56.34 35.34
C LYS A 222 -0.18 56.20 36.82
N MET A 223 0.40 55.06 37.21
CA MET A 223 0.89 54.83 38.58
C MET A 223 2.05 55.76 38.92
N LYS A 224 3.01 55.93 38.00
CA LYS A 224 4.13 56.88 38.14
C LYS A 224 3.64 58.33 38.30
N ASN A 225 2.65 58.75 37.50
CA ASN A 225 2.05 60.09 37.59
C ASN A 225 1.29 60.32 38.91
N ASN A 226 0.47 59.35 39.36
CA ASN A 226 -0.24 59.46 40.63
C ASN A 226 0.69 59.44 41.85
N LYS A 227 1.80 58.69 41.79
CA LYS A 227 2.80 58.63 42.87
C LYS A 227 3.61 59.92 42.98
N ALA A 228 3.85 60.63 41.88
CA ALA A 228 4.49 61.95 41.90
C ALA A 228 3.63 63.05 42.59
N LYS A 229 2.30 62.87 42.65
CA LYS A 229 1.35 63.84 43.23
C LYS A 229 1.10 63.67 44.73
N LYS A 230 1.56 62.57 45.34
CA LYS A 230 1.47 62.31 46.78
C LYS A 230 2.84 61.80 47.22
N ALA A 231 3.72 62.69 47.66
CA ALA A 231 5.04 62.33 48.16
C ALA A 231 5.05 62.34 49.71
N PRO A 232 5.01 61.18 50.37
CA PRO A 232 5.42 61.03 51.76
C PRO A 232 6.93 61.28 51.94
N PRO A 233 7.40 61.54 53.18
CA PRO A 233 8.81 61.77 53.45
C PRO A 233 9.68 60.57 53.06
N ALA A 234 10.86 60.86 52.51
CA ALA A 234 11.71 59.93 51.75
C ALA A 234 12.05 58.60 52.46
N PHE A 235 12.16 58.61 53.79
CA PHE A 235 12.59 57.45 54.57
C PHE A 235 11.55 56.30 54.59
N LYS A 236 10.27 56.60 54.85
CA LYS A 236 9.19 55.59 54.83
C LYS A 236 8.98 55.00 53.42
N LEU A 237 9.25 55.81 52.40
CA LEU A 237 9.08 55.45 51.00
C LEU A 237 10.16 54.47 50.51
N GLU A 238 11.36 54.56 51.07
CA GLU A 238 12.45 53.63 50.79
C GLU A 238 12.27 52.29 51.51
N GLU A 239 11.78 52.31 52.75
CA GLU A 239 11.42 51.09 53.50
C GLU A 239 10.29 50.32 52.80
N GLU A 240 9.21 50.99 52.39
CA GLU A 240 8.13 50.37 51.62
C GLU A 240 8.59 49.84 50.26
N ARG A 241 9.56 50.51 49.61
CA ARG A 241 10.14 50.03 48.34
C ARG A 241 10.97 48.77 48.55
N ARG A 242 11.78 48.70 49.60
CA ARG A 242 12.56 47.50 49.96
C ARG A 242 11.63 46.34 50.32
N ALA A 243 10.56 46.61 51.07
CA ALA A 243 9.56 45.59 51.40
C ALA A 243 8.83 45.05 50.16
N ARG A 244 8.45 45.93 49.21
CA ARG A 244 7.84 45.52 47.93
C ARG A 244 8.79 44.73 47.05
N ALA A 245 10.05 45.16 46.94
CA ALA A 245 11.07 44.44 46.17
C ALA A 245 11.33 43.04 46.76
N ALA A 246 11.43 42.92 48.09
CA ALA A 246 11.58 41.64 48.77
C ALA A 246 10.35 40.72 48.55
N ALA A 247 9.13 41.28 48.59
CA ALA A 247 7.91 40.51 48.30
C ALA A 247 7.85 40.05 46.84
N GLU A 248 8.30 40.88 45.90
CA GLU A 248 8.34 40.55 44.48
C GLU A 248 9.35 39.45 44.17
N VAL A 249 10.54 39.48 44.78
CA VAL A 249 11.55 38.41 44.68
C VAL A 249 10.99 37.10 45.23
N ARG A 250 10.38 37.10 46.42
CA ARG A 250 9.76 35.87 46.97
C ARG A 250 8.65 35.32 46.07
N ALA A 251 7.85 36.19 45.46
CA ALA A 251 6.81 35.76 44.53
C ALA A 251 7.40 35.22 43.21
N GLN A 252 8.54 35.75 42.76
CA GLN A 252 9.27 35.21 41.60
C GLN A 252 9.88 33.84 41.91
N GLU A 253 10.49 33.67 43.07
CA GLU A 253 11.03 32.39 43.54
C GLU A 253 9.93 31.32 43.66
N GLU A 254 8.77 31.67 44.22
CA GLU A 254 7.64 30.74 44.32
C GLU A 254 7.11 30.35 42.93
N ARG A 255 7.03 31.29 41.98
CA ARG A 255 6.64 30.98 40.59
C ARG A 255 7.66 30.09 39.90
N ALA A 256 8.96 30.33 40.10
CA ALA A 256 10.02 29.50 39.56
C ALA A 256 9.97 28.08 40.13
N ALA A 257 9.74 27.94 41.43
CA ALA A 257 9.58 26.65 42.09
C ALA A 257 8.35 25.87 41.57
N ARG A 258 7.22 26.56 41.36
CA ARG A 258 6.01 25.94 40.77
C ARG A 258 6.25 25.44 39.35
N LEU A 259 6.91 26.24 38.50
CA LEU A 259 7.25 25.84 37.14
C LEU A 259 8.23 24.66 37.11
N ALA A 260 9.22 24.64 38.00
CA ALA A 260 10.14 23.52 38.13
C ALA A 260 9.43 22.22 38.54
N ALA A 261 8.51 22.30 39.50
CA ALA A 261 7.70 21.15 39.93
C ALA A 261 6.78 20.64 38.81
N GLU A 262 6.16 21.53 38.04
CA GLU A 262 5.32 21.17 36.89
C GLU A 262 6.13 20.50 35.78
N GLN A 263 7.33 21.02 35.48
CA GLN A 263 8.24 20.39 34.51
C GLN A 263 8.71 19.01 34.97
N GLU A 264 8.98 18.83 36.26
CA GLU A 264 9.35 17.53 36.81
C GLU A 264 8.18 16.53 36.75
N ALA A 265 6.96 16.96 37.11
CA ALA A 265 5.75 16.16 36.97
C ALA A 265 5.50 15.74 35.52
N ALA A 266 5.66 16.66 34.56
CA ALA A 266 5.54 16.34 33.14
C ALA A 266 6.60 15.34 32.66
N ARG A 267 7.84 15.42 33.17
CA ARG A 267 8.89 14.42 32.87
C ARG A 267 8.56 13.05 33.46
N ARG A 268 8.01 12.99 34.68
CA ARG A 268 7.56 11.74 35.31
C ARG A 268 6.41 11.10 34.52
N ALA A 269 5.38 11.88 34.17
CA ALA A 269 4.26 11.40 33.36
C ALA A 269 4.71 10.85 31.99
N LYS A 270 5.69 11.51 31.34
CA LYS A 270 6.27 10.99 30.09
C LYS A 270 7.00 9.66 30.25
N ARG A 271 7.71 9.45 31.37
CA ARG A 271 8.38 8.17 31.67
C ARG A 271 7.36 7.07 31.91
N GLU A 272 6.34 7.32 32.73
CA GLU A 272 5.25 6.38 33.00
C GLU A 272 4.51 5.99 31.71
N ALA A 273 4.23 6.97 30.83
CA ALA A 273 3.61 6.69 29.54
C ALA A 273 4.49 5.84 28.62
N ALA A 274 5.81 6.06 28.61
CA ALA A 274 6.75 5.26 27.84
C ALA A 274 6.87 3.83 28.38
N GLU A 275 6.86 3.65 29.71
CA GLU A 275 6.85 2.33 30.35
C GLU A 275 5.57 1.55 30.02
N LEU A 276 4.41 2.21 30.09
CA LEU A 276 3.13 1.59 29.70
C LEU A 276 3.09 1.22 28.22
N ALA A 277 3.62 2.08 27.34
CA ALA A 277 3.72 1.78 25.91
C ALA A 277 4.64 0.57 25.65
N GLY A 278 5.81 0.52 26.29
CA GLY A 278 6.72 -0.63 26.19
C GLY A 278 6.11 -1.92 26.73
N ALA A 279 5.35 -1.86 27.83
CA ALA A 279 4.64 -3.01 28.38
C ALA A 279 3.54 -3.50 27.42
N ALA A 280 2.79 -2.60 26.78
CA ALA A 280 1.78 -2.94 25.79
C ALA A 280 2.40 -3.59 24.53
N GLU A 281 3.54 -3.07 24.06
CA GLU A 281 4.28 -3.65 22.94
C GLU A 281 4.78 -5.08 23.26
N GLN A 282 5.34 -5.28 24.45
CA GLN A 282 5.76 -6.62 24.90
C GLN A 282 4.59 -7.59 25.04
N ALA A 283 3.43 -7.13 25.51
CA ALA A 283 2.21 -7.95 25.57
C ALA A 283 1.75 -8.37 24.17
N ALA A 284 1.71 -7.43 23.21
CA ALA A 284 1.36 -7.73 21.83
C ALA A 284 2.32 -8.72 21.16
N LEU A 285 3.63 -8.60 21.44
CA LEU A 285 4.63 -9.56 20.94
C LEU A 285 4.44 -10.97 21.53
N ARG A 286 4.05 -11.08 22.81
CA ARG A 286 3.74 -12.38 23.43
C ARG A 286 2.49 -13.01 22.80
N GLU A 287 1.41 -12.25 22.65
CA GLU A 287 0.20 -12.74 21.99
C GLU A 287 0.47 -13.17 20.54
N ALA A 288 1.28 -12.40 19.79
CA ALA A 288 1.69 -12.77 18.45
C ALA A 288 2.54 -14.06 18.42
N ALA A 289 3.43 -14.25 19.39
CA ALA A 289 4.23 -15.46 19.51
C ALA A 289 3.37 -16.69 19.82
N GLU A 290 2.40 -16.57 20.75
CA GLU A 290 1.45 -17.64 21.08
C GLU A 290 0.60 -18.02 19.87
N LEU A 291 0.11 -17.04 19.11
CA LEU A 291 -0.67 -17.30 17.90
C LEU A 291 0.18 -17.99 16.82
N ALA A 292 1.44 -17.59 16.66
CA ALA A 292 2.35 -18.23 15.72
C ALA A 292 2.65 -19.68 16.11
N GLU A 293 2.77 -19.98 17.40
CA GLU A 293 2.95 -21.35 17.88
C GLU A 293 1.69 -22.20 17.69
N ALA A 294 0.50 -21.63 17.95
CA ALA A 294 -0.77 -22.29 17.67
C ALA A 294 -0.94 -22.61 16.19
N PHE A 295 -0.55 -21.70 15.30
CA PHE A 295 -0.59 -21.92 13.86
C PHE A 295 0.35 -23.04 13.42
N ARG A 296 1.61 -23.04 13.89
CA ARG A 296 2.55 -24.14 13.64
C ARG A 296 2.00 -25.49 14.08
N ARG A 297 1.35 -25.55 15.24
CA ARG A 297 0.74 -26.79 15.74
C ARG A 297 -0.40 -27.26 14.84
N SER A 298 -1.25 -26.34 14.38
CA SER A 298 -2.33 -26.67 13.44
C SER A 298 -1.82 -27.15 12.08
N GLU A 299 -0.69 -26.63 11.59
CA GLU A 299 -0.07 -27.13 10.36
C GLU A 299 0.43 -28.56 10.52
N ILE A 300 1.10 -28.86 11.65
CA ILE A 300 1.56 -30.22 11.96
C ILE A 300 0.37 -31.19 12.04
N ASP A 301 -0.69 -30.82 12.76
CA ASP A 301 -1.89 -31.66 12.90
C ASP A 301 -2.54 -31.93 11.53
N ALA A 302 -2.58 -30.93 10.63
CA ALA A 302 -3.12 -31.08 9.28
C ALA A 302 -2.25 -31.97 8.38
N GLU A 303 -0.92 -31.85 8.48
CA GLU A 303 0.02 -32.73 7.77
C GLU A 303 -0.11 -34.18 8.25
N GLU A 304 -0.27 -34.40 9.57
CA GLU A 304 -0.49 -35.72 10.15
C GLU A 304 -1.80 -36.34 9.66
N GLU A 305 -2.89 -35.57 9.62
CA GLU A 305 -4.18 -36.03 9.10
C GLU A 305 -4.10 -36.36 7.59
N ALA A 306 -3.43 -35.51 6.81
CA ALA A 306 -3.23 -35.75 5.38
C ALA A 306 -2.39 -37.02 5.13
N LEU A 307 -1.37 -37.26 5.95
CA LEU A 307 -0.58 -38.48 5.91
C LEU A 307 -1.43 -39.70 6.25
N ALA A 308 -2.23 -39.65 7.32
CA ALA A 308 -3.15 -40.73 7.70
C ALA A 308 -4.13 -41.08 6.56
N ARG A 309 -4.70 -40.09 5.88
CA ARG A 309 -5.58 -40.28 4.71
C ARG A 309 -4.85 -40.88 3.51
N ARG A 310 -3.56 -40.59 3.32
CA ARG A 310 -2.75 -41.21 2.26
C ARG A 310 -2.45 -42.67 2.58
N VAL A 311 -2.08 -42.97 3.83
CA VAL A 311 -1.84 -44.34 4.29
C VAL A 311 -3.09 -45.20 4.11
N SER A 312 -4.25 -44.73 4.59
CA SER A 312 -5.53 -45.44 4.41
C SER A 312 -5.86 -45.70 2.93
N ARG A 313 -5.67 -44.72 2.03
CA ARG A 313 -5.87 -44.94 0.58
C ARG A 313 -4.90 -45.97 -0.01
N CYS A 314 -3.65 -45.99 0.46
CA CYS A 314 -2.69 -47.01 0.05
C CYS A 314 -3.09 -48.40 0.55
N GLU A 315 -3.55 -48.51 1.79
CA GLU A 315 -4.04 -49.78 2.36
C GLU A 315 -5.28 -50.30 1.61
N GLU A 316 -6.21 -49.42 1.24
CA GLU A 316 -7.38 -49.75 0.41
C GLU A 316 -6.99 -50.16 -1.01
N ALA A 317 -6.01 -49.49 -1.63
CA ALA A 317 -5.49 -49.85 -2.95
C ALA A 317 -4.83 -51.24 -2.92
N VAL A 318 -3.99 -51.51 -1.92
CA VAL A 318 -3.37 -52.82 -1.72
C VAL A 318 -4.42 -53.90 -1.43
N SER A 319 -5.46 -53.58 -0.68
CA SER A 319 -6.56 -54.51 -0.38
C SER A 319 -7.45 -54.78 -1.61
N SER A 320 -7.67 -53.80 -2.49
CA SER A 320 -8.49 -53.97 -3.70
C SER A 320 -7.76 -54.70 -4.84
N GLU A 321 -6.43 -54.60 -4.91
CA GLU A 321 -5.62 -55.43 -5.82
C GLU A 321 -5.56 -56.91 -5.39
N SER A 322 -5.87 -57.22 -4.13
CA SER A 322 -5.93 -58.61 -3.63
C SER A 322 -7.15 -59.41 -4.12
N ALA A 323 -8.13 -58.77 -4.78
CA ALA A 323 -9.21 -59.48 -5.50
C ALA A 323 -8.72 -60.19 -6.78
N GLY A 324 -7.46 -59.96 -7.17
CA GLY A 324 -6.76 -60.63 -8.26
C GLY A 324 -5.47 -61.32 -7.81
N GLY A 325 -5.40 -61.84 -6.57
CA GLY A 325 -4.19 -62.47 -6.01
C GLY A 325 -3.58 -63.60 -6.87
N GLY A 326 -4.35 -64.17 -7.81
CA GLY A 326 -3.85 -65.14 -8.78
C GLY A 326 -3.05 -64.53 -9.95
N ASP A 327 -3.25 -63.26 -10.32
CA ASP A 327 -2.57 -62.65 -11.48
C ASP A 327 -1.19 -62.10 -11.11
N LEU A 328 -1.03 -61.52 -9.90
CA LEU A 328 0.28 -61.09 -9.41
C LEU A 328 1.21 -62.30 -9.21
N MET A 329 0.71 -63.38 -8.60
CA MET A 329 1.46 -64.62 -8.43
C MET A 329 1.84 -65.24 -9.79
N ARG A 330 0.91 -65.27 -10.75
CA ARG A 330 1.18 -65.73 -12.14
C ARG A 330 2.12 -64.83 -12.93
N ARG A 331 2.24 -63.55 -12.58
CA ARG A 331 3.21 -62.62 -13.18
C ARG A 331 4.59 -62.79 -12.54
N VAL A 332 4.65 -63.05 -11.23
CA VAL A 332 5.87 -63.44 -10.51
C VAL A 332 6.38 -64.78 -11.03
N ASP A 333 5.53 -65.81 -11.14
CA ASP A 333 5.91 -67.12 -11.68
C ASP A 333 6.40 -67.03 -13.14
N ARG A 334 5.80 -66.15 -13.97
CA ARG A 334 6.26 -65.87 -15.34
C ARG A 334 7.57 -65.09 -15.40
N LEU A 335 7.79 -64.20 -14.44
CA LEU A 335 9.03 -63.44 -14.29
C LEU A 335 10.15 -64.37 -13.81
N GLU A 336 9.91 -65.21 -12.81
CA GLU A 336 10.84 -66.21 -12.31
C GLU A 336 11.16 -67.27 -13.37
N ALA A 337 10.18 -67.69 -14.18
CA ALA A 337 10.39 -68.56 -15.33
C ALA A 337 11.17 -67.86 -16.47
N SER A 338 10.94 -66.56 -16.71
CA SER A 338 11.70 -65.78 -17.71
C SER A 338 13.10 -65.39 -17.24
N LEU A 339 13.30 -65.27 -15.93
CA LEU A 339 14.58 -65.01 -15.27
C LEU A 339 15.35 -66.30 -14.99
N GLY A 340 14.84 -67.45 -15.45
CA GLY A 340 15.49 -68.74 -15.37
C GLY A 340 16.98 -68.68 -15.75
N ALA A 341 17.81 -68.92 -14.73
CA ALA A 341 19.25 -69.18 -14.78
C ALA A 341 20.20 -68.02 -15.18
N ALA A 342 19.78 -66.76 -15.12
CA ALA A 342 20.71 -65.66 -15.41
C ALA A 342 20.60 -64.52 -14.39
N ILE A 343 21.69 -64.37 -13.61
CA ILE A 343 22.23 -63.10 -13.10
C ILE A 343 21.95 -62.78 -11.60
N GLU A 344 22.51 -63.57 -10.70
CA GLU A 344 22.85 -63.07 -9.34
C GLU A 344 24.02 -62.05 -9.38
N GLY A 345 24.78 -61.99 -10.49
CA GLY A 345 25.93 -61.08 -10.65
C GLY A 345 25.59 -59.60 -10.93
N ARG A 346 24.72 -59.29 -11.90
CA ARG A 346 24.44 -57.89 -12.30
C ARG A 346 23.59 -57.13 -11.29
N LEU A 347 22.76 -57.79 -10.48
CA LEU A 347 21.95 -57.06 -9.50
C LEU A 347 22.86 -56.46 -8.41
N LYS A 348 23.85 -57.23 -7.95
CA LYS A 348 24.85 -56.79 -6.99
C LYS A 348 25.75 -55.68 -7.56
N GLU A 349 26.12 -55.76 -8.84
CA GLU A 349 26.86 -54.70 -9.54
C GLU A 349 26.06 -53.42 -9.73
N ARG A 350 24.76 -53.52 -10.02
CA ARG A 350 23.86 -52.36 -10.18
C ARG A 350 23.58 -51.68 -8.84
N VAL A 351 23.41 -52.45 -7.76
CA VAL A 351 23.25 -51.91 -6.40
C VAL A 351 24.53 -51.22 -5.94
N GLY A 352 25.71 -51.81 -6.15
CA GLY A 352 26.99 -51.17 -5.82
C GLY A 352 27.32 -49.93 -6.66
N ALA A 353 26.78 -49.80 -7.87
CA ALA A 353 26.88 -48.57 -8.66
C ALA A 353 26.01 -47.44 -8.10
N ILE A 354 24.83 -47.76 -7.56
CA ILE A 354 23.91 -46.79 -6.95
C ILE A 354 24.45 -46.34 -5.58
N GLU A 355 25.02 -47.25 -4.79
CA GLU A 355 25.65 -46.91 -3.50
C GLU A 355 26.84 -45.95 -3.65
N ARG A 356 27.61 -46.05 -4.75
CA ARG A 356 28.70 -45.11 -5.08
C ARG A 356 28.22 -43.73 -5.52
N LEU A 357 27.01 -43.62 -6.05
CA LEU A 357 26.42 -42.35 -6.49
C LEU A 357 25.75 -41.57 -5.35
N ILE A 358 25.48 -42.22 -4.21
CA ILE A 358 24.78 -41.64 -3.05
C ILE A 358 25.77 -41.31 -1.90
N GLY A 359 27.05 -41.67 -2.03
CA GLY A 359 28.09 -41.33 -1.06
C GLY A 359 28.38 -39.82 -1.00
N PRO A 360 28.62 -39.23 0.19
CA PRO A 360 28.78 -37.79 0.35
C PRO A 360 30.17 -37.33 -0.09
N GLU A 361 30.27 -36.62 -1.21
CA GLU A 361 31.42 -35.74 -1.49
C GLU A 361 31.22 -34.43 -0.72
N ALA A 362 31.66 -34.43 0.54
CA ALA A 362 31.95 -33.23 1.30
C ALA A 362 33.43 -33.19 1.63
N ALA A 363 34.03 -32.03 1.35
CA ALA A 363 35.40 -31.59 1.65
C ALA A 363 36.50 -32.03 0.66
N GLU A 364 36.81 -31.15 -0.30
CA GLU A 364 38.16 -30.61 -0.50
C GLU A 364 38.19 -29.67 -1.73
N ALA A 365 38.17 -28.35 -1.49
CA ALA A 365 38.74 -27.34 -2.39
C ALA A 365 38.79 -25.97 -1.68
N ALA A 366 39.61 -25.88 -0.63
CA ALA A 366 40.07 -24.60 -0.12
C ALA A 366 41.47 -24.33 -0.71
N GLY A 367 41.61 -23.20 -1.40
CA GLY A 367 42.92 -22.56 -1.58
C GLY A 367 43.34 -22.27 -3.01
N GLN A 368 42.76 -21.24 -3.64
CA GLN A 368 43.48 -20.38 -4.59
C GLN A 368 43.06 -18.92 -4.40
N HIS A 369 44.06 -18.04 -4.37
CA HIS A 369 44.04 -16.65 -3.92
C HIS A 369 44.03 -15.67 -5.12
N LEU A 370 43.45 -14.47 -4.89
CA LEU A 370 43.59 -13.16 -5.58
C LEU A 370 42.46 -12.75 -6.57
N PRO A 371 42.14 -11.43 -6.76
CA PRO A 371 42.64 -10.21 -6.11
C PRO A 371 41.54 -9.29 -5.52
N VAL A 372 41.98 -8.26 -4.78
CA VAL A 372 41.18 -7.19 -4.18
C VAL A 372 40.70 -6.19 -5.24
N THR A 373 39.39 -5.93 -5.34
CA THR A 373 38.81 -4.67 -5.85
C THR A 373 37.39 -4.42 -5.31
N GLU A 374 37.23 -3.27 -4.64
CA GLU A 374 36.07 -2.37 -4.51
C GLU A 374 34.80 -2.78 -3.70
N PRO A 375 34.11 -1.80 -3.06
CA PRO A 375 33.16 -2.07 -2.00
C PRO A 375 31.84 -2.59 -2.57
N LEU A 376 31.44 -3.78 -2.12
CA LEU A 376 30.16 -4.41 -2.43
C LEU A 376 29.00 -3.57 -1.90
N ALA A 377 28.08 -3.20 -2.79
CA ALA A 377 26.77 -2.69 -2.41
C ALA A 377 26.03 -3.76 -1.58
N ALA A 378 25.42 -3.34 -0.48
CA ALA A 378 24.61 -4.23 0.36
C ALA A 378 23.43 -4.77 -0.45
N VAL A 379 23.44 -6.08 -0.70
CA VAL A 379 22.31 -6.81 -1.31
C VAL A 379 21.34 -7.20 -0.20
N SER A 380 20.06 -6.95 -0.41
CA SER A 380 19.00 -7.21 0.57
C SER A 380 18.78 -8.72 0.69
N LEU A 381 18.43 -9.21 1.89
CA LEU A 381 17.98 -10.60 2.07
C LEU A 381 16.80 -10.96 1.17
N ALA A 382 16.03 -9.96 0.68
CA ALA A 382 14.94 -10.14 -0.27
C ALA A 382 15.40 -10.61 -1.67
N ASP A 383 16.69 -10.47 -1.98
CA ASP A 383 17.29 -10.86 -3.26
C ASP A 383 17.83 -12.30 -3.22
N ALA A 384 17.80 -12.97 -2.06
CA ALA A 384 18.14 -14.37 -1.92
C ALA A 384 16.96 -15.25 -2.35
N GLY A 385 16.90 -15.60 -3.64
CA GLY A 385 15.86 -16.47 -4.21
C GLY A 385 15.91 -17.89 -3.66
N LEU A 386 15.20 -18.14 -2.55
CA LEU A 386 14.99 -19.48 -1.99
C LEU A 386 13.79 -20.15 -2.69
N ASP A 387 14.05 -20.86 -3.79
CA ASP A 387 13.06 -21.70 -4.46
C ASP A 387 12.95 -23.06 -3.75
N THR A 388 11.78 -23.35 -3.15
CA THR A 388 11.50 -24.61 -2.44
C THR A 388 10.64 -25.58 -3.24
N GLY A 389 10.27 -25.24 -4.49
CA GLY A 389 9.57 -26.17 -5.40
C GLY A 389 8.16 -26.63 -4.98
N ARG A 390 7.52 -26.00 -3.99
CA ARG A 390 6.12 -26.30 -3.60
C ARG A 390 5.17 -25.19 -4.12
N PRO A 391 3.95 -25.53 -4.59
CA PRO A 391 2.95 -24.52 -4.93
C PRO A 391 2.58 -23.71 -3.67
N ALA A 392 2.57 -22.38 -3.81
CA ALA A 392 2.37 -21.47 -2.68
C ALA A 392 0.97 -21.70 -2.05
N PRO A 393 0.87 -21.95 -0.73
CA PRO A 393 -0.43 -22.00 -0.07
C PRO A 393 -1.10 -20.62 -0.15
N GLU A 394 -2.40 -20.59 -0.46
CA GLU A 394 -3.21 -19.37 -0.34
C GLU A 394 -3.17 -18.94 1.14
N SER A 395 -2.65 -17.73 1.38
CA SER A 395 -2.23 -17.31 2.72
C SER A 395 -3.37 -17.24 3.75
N THR A 396 -3.02 -17.53 5.00
CA THR A 396 -3.78 -17.50 6.27
C THR A 396 -4.53 -16.19 6.59
N MET A 397 -4.48 -15.17 5.72
CA MET A 397 -5.18 -13.89 5.90
C MET A 397 -6.33 -13.66 4.91
N GLY A 398 -6.94 -14.74 4.42
CA GLY A 398 -8.25 -14.69 3.77
C GLY A 398 -8.13 -14.40 2.28
N GLY A 399 -8.21 -15.46 1.49
CA GLY A 399 -8.10 -15.41 0.03
C GLY A 399 -9.09 -14.43 -0.61
N GLU A 400 -8.69 -13.89 -1.76
CA GLU A 400 -9.43 -12.90 -2.54
C GLU A 400 -10.90 -13.31 -2.75
N THR A 401 -11.17 -14.61 -2.87
CA THR A 401 -12.49 -15.18 -3.15
C THR A 401 -13.07 -16.01 -2.00
N THR A 402 -12.30 -16.33 -0.95
CA THR A 402 -12.68 -17.24 0.15
C THR A 402 -12.98 -16.49 1.44
N CYS A 403 -14.09 -16.84 2.10
CA CYS A 403 -14.59 -16.30 3.36
C CYS A 403 -13.48 -16.18 4.40
N ILE A 404 -13.26 -14.98 4.94
CA ILE A 404 -12.17 -14.74 5.91
C ILE A 404 -12.49 -15.31 7.30
N VAL A 405 -13.72 -15.77 7.51
CA VAL A 405 -14.16 -16.34 8.80
C VAL A 405 -13.92 -17.85 8.84
N CYS A 406 -14.22 -18.56 7.74
CA CYS A 406 -14.05 -20.03 7.69
C CYS A 406 -12.97 -20.52 6.74
N PHE A 407 -12.38 -19.63 5.93
CA PHE A 407 -11.32 -19.88 4.94
C PHE A 407 -11.61 -20.97 3.88
N ALA A 408 -12.80 -21.58 3.91
CA ALA A 408 -13.14 -22.71 3.05
C ALA A 408 -14.14 -22.35 1.95
N ARG A 409 -15.13 -21.51 2.25
CA ARG A 409 -16.26 -21.22 1.35
C ARG A 409 -16.07 -19.89 0.65
N VAL A 410 -16.57 -19.76 -0.57
CA VAL A 410 -16.50 -18.49 -1.32
C VAL A 410 -17.27 -17.37 -0.61
N LYS A 411 -16.74 -16.14 -0.68
CA LYS A 411 -17.40 -14.95 -0.16
C LYS A 411 -18.68 -14.72 -0.94
N SER A 412 -19.77 -14.47 -0.23
CA SER A 412 -21.09 -14.21 -0.84
C SER A 412 -21.91 -13.16 -0.12
N HIS A 413 -21.44 -12.67 1.04
CA HIS A 413 -22.20 -11.77 1.90
C HIS A 413 -21.35 -10.55 2.31
N ALA A 414 -21.92 -9.37 2.11
CA ALA A 414 -21.32 -8.09 2.46
C ALA A 414 -21.85 -7.60 3.81
N ALA A 415 -20.94 -7.15 4.68
CA ALA A 415 -21.32 -6.62 5.98
C ALA A 415 -21.93 -5.22 5.84
N VAL A 416 -23.16 -5.03 6.30
CA VAL A 416 -23.85 -3.72 6.34
C VAL A 416 -23.38 -2.96 7.59
N PRO A 417 -23.43 -1.62 7.67
CA PRO A 417 -23.57 -0.65 6.58
C PRO A 417 -22.29 -0.46 5.75
N CYS A 418 -21.16 -1.05 6.17
CA CYS A 418 -19.84 -0.76 5.58
C CYS A 418 -19.59 -1.34 4.18
N GLY A 419 -20.42 -2.28 3.71
CA GLY A 419 -20.34 -2.88 2.37
C GLY A 419 -19.19 -3.87 2.15
N HIS A 420 -18.39 -4.19 3.18
CA HIS A 420 -17.24 -5.08 3.01
C HIS A 420 -17.66 -6.54 2.75
N LEU A 421 -17.32 -7.06 1.56
CA LEU A 421 -17.51 -8.46 1.19
C LEU A 421 -16.44 -9.31 1.88
N CYS A 422 -16.81 -9.88 3.03
CA CYS A 422 -15.87 -10.54 3.93
C CYS A 422 -16.20 -12.01 4.22
N ALA A 423 -17.48 -12.38 4.16
CA ALA A 423 -17.94 -13.69 4.61
C ALA A 423 -18.75 -14.46 3.56
N CYS A 424 -18.86 -15.77 3.76
CA CYS A 424 -19.89 -16.59 3.13
C CYS A 424 -21.19 -16.49 3.94
N GLY A 425 -22.33 -16.81 3.33
CA GLY A 425 -23.66 -16.70 3.96
C GLY A 425 -23.78 -17.31 5.34
N PRO A 426 -23.38 -18.58 5.54
CA PRO A 426 -23.45 -19.22 6.85
C PRO A 426 -22.61 -18.51 7.93
N CYS A 427 -21.46 -17.93 7.54
CA CYS A 427 -20.64 -17.18 8.49
C CYS A 427 -21.22 -15.79 8.77
N SER A 428 -21.89 -15.13 7.81
CA SER A 428 -22.50 -13.82 8.04
C SER A 428 -23.66 -13.85 9.04
N GLU A 429 -24.39 -14.96 9.14
CA GLU A 429 -25.46 -15.14 10.13
C GLU A 429 -24.95 -15.15 11.58
N LEU A 430 -23.67 -15.48 11.77
CA LEU A 430 -23.01 -15.53 13.07
C LEU A 430 -22.24 -14.24 13.39
N MET A 431 -22.17 -13.30 12.46
CA MET A 431 -21.36 -12.08 12.57
C MET A 431 -22.16 -10.91 13.14
N ARG A 432 -21.70 -10.36 14.27
CA ARG A 432 -22.26 -9.15 14.89
C ARG A 432 -21.62 -7.85 14.37
N GLU A 433 -20.38 -7.93 13.90
CA GLU A 433 -19.59 -6.80 13.42
C GLU A 433 -18.80 -7.19 12.17
N CYS A 434 -18.50 -6.22 11.32
CA CYS A 434 -17.62 -6.42 10.16
C CYS A 434 -16.18 -6.73 10.60
N PRO A 435 -15.52 -7.80 10.15
CA PRO A 435 -14.16 -8.12 10.57
C PRO A 435 -13.10 -7.16 9.99
N TYR A 436 -13.43 -6.41 8.94
CA TYR A 436 -12.52 -5.42 8.33
C TYR A 436 -12.55 -4.09 9.07
N CYS A 437 -13.73 -3.52 9.33
CA CYS A 437 -13.86 -2.17 9.87
C CYS A 437 -14.57 -2.10 11.22
N ARG A 438 -14.98 -3.24 11.77
CA ARG A 438 -15.67 -3.40 13.07
C ARG A 438 -16.97 -2.60 13.20
N SER A 439 -17.54 -2.14 12.09
CA SER A 439 -18.89 -1.57 12.08
C SER A 439 -19.90 -2.66 12.41
N SER A 440 -20.80 -2.40 13.34
CA SER A 440 -21.89 -3.31 13.68
C SER A 440 -22.81 -3.51 12.48
N GLN A 441 -23.18 -4.77 12.24
CA GLN A 441 -24.03 -5.15 11.09
C GLN A 441 -25.47 -4.67 11.20
#